data_AF-A0A0P0X9C1-F1
#
_entry.id   AF-A0A0P0X9C1-F1
#
_cell.length_a   1.000
_cell.length_b   1.000
_cell.length_c   1.000
_cell.angle_alpha   90.00
_cell.angle_beta   90.00
_cell.angle_gamma   90.00
#
_symmetry.space_group_name_H-M   'P 1'
#
loop_
_entity.id
_entity.type
_entity.pdbx_description
1 polymer ?
#
loop_
_entity_poly.entity_id
_entity_poly.type
_entity_poly.pdbx_seq_one_letter_code
_entity_poly.pdbx_strand_id
1 'polypeptide(L)'
;LSFLNRLFNTLSWTMTESSMSIREMQEKRQVADLQQRKCSVIFDISCSLARILEFFTREIPHAFLMGPDMNLRRLAELVVFILNHIILAADAEFFDMTLRRPGQHQEKTNCTMILAPLVGIILNLMESSSTSGHRELNDVITVFTSMDCPATIHFGLQYLLSYNWSNVLRGDASLAKLAQLEEFSHYFMHITMSADGNEEQGFSTASNEEDNCCICYNSDSDTTFEPCHHRSCYGCITRHLLNSQRCFFCNAVVTSVTRIADSRIESRSPLAP
;
A
#
# COMPACT_ATOMS: atom_id res chain seq x y z
N LEU A 1 -9.25 -13.38 4.35
CA LEU A 1 -9.20 -11.95 4.76
C LEU A 1 -8.42 -11.73 6.06
N SER A 2 -8.79 -12.36 7.18
CA SER A 2 -8.14 -12.14 8.49
C SER A 2 -6.64 -12.38 8.49
N PHE A 3 -6.17 -13.41 7.76
CA PHE A 3 -4.74 -13.70 7.61
C PHE A 3 -3.98 -12.56 6.92
N LEU A 4 -4.47 -12.09 5.75
CA LEU A 4 -3.85 -10.96 5.04
C LEU A 4 -3.84 -9.70 5.90
N ASN A 5 -4.93 -9.40 6.60
CA ASN A 5 -4.97 -8.27 7.53
C ASN A 5 -3.86 -8.37 8.60
N ARG A 6 -3.71 -9.54 9.22
CA ARG A 6 -2.64 -9.79 10.20
C ARG A 6 -1.27 -9.64 9.57
N LEU A 7 -1.06 -10.20 8.38
CA LEU A 7 0.21 -10.13 7.66
C LEU A 7 0.61 -8.69 7.34
N PHE A 8 -0.33 -7.88 6.82
CA PHE A 8 -0.12 -6.45 6.58
C PHE A 8 0.23 -5.71 7.87
N ASN A 9 -0.56 -5.89 8.94
CA ASN A 9 -0.32 -5.22 10.21
C ASN A 9 1.03 -5.62 10.82
N THR A 10 1.38 -6.90 10.78
CA THR A 10 2.65 -7.39 11.31
C THR A 10 3.82 -6.83 10.52
N LEU A 11 3.76 -6.82 9.18
CA LEU A 11 4.84 -6.26 8.37
C LEU A 11 4.99 -4.75 8.57
N SER A 12 3.89 -3.99 8.62
CA SER A 12 3.95 -2.56 8.94
C SER A 12 4.63 -2.34 10.29
N TRP A 13 4.25 -3.11 11.32
CA TRP A 13 4.82 -2.99 12.65
C TRP A 13 6.32 -3.33 12.66
N THR A 14 6.72 -4.48 12.10
CA THR A 14 8.14 -4.88 12.10
C THR A 14 9.00 -3.88 11.33
N MET A 15 8.49 -3.31 10.23
CA MET A 15 9.19 -2.27 9.47
C MET A 15 9.33 -0.96 10.25
N THR A 16 8.31 -0.54 10.98
CA THR A 16 8.41 0.63 11.87
C THR A 16 9.44 0.40 12.96
N GLU A 17 9.39 -0.74 13.65
CA GLU A 17 10.33 -1.07 14.72
C GLU A 17 11.78 -1.16 14.23
N SER A 18 12.02 -1.80 13.07
CA SER A 18 13.37 -1.84 12.49
C SER A 18 13.85 -0.44 12.13
N SER A 19 12.99 0.38 11.50
CA SER A 19 13.36 1.73 11.06
C SER A 19 13.64 2.67 12.24
N MET A 20 12.81 2.60 13.29
CA MET A 20 13.02 3.36 14.52
C MET A 20 14.34 2.97 15.19
N SER A 21 14.62 1.66 15.28
CA SER A 21 15.87 1.20 15.87
C SER A 21 17.10 1.63 15.04
N ILE A 22 17.01 1.67 13.71
CA ILE A 22 18.09 2.19 12.85
C ILE A 22 18.29 3.68 13.11
N ARG A 23 17.20 4.46 13.13
CA ARG A 23 17.26 5.90 13.36
C ARG A 23 17.88 6.24 14.72
N GLU A 24 17.51 5.52 15.78
CA GLU A 24 18.09 5.72 17.12
C GLU A 24 19.60 5.44 17.15
N MET A 25 20.06 4.39 16.48
CA MET A 25 21.49 4.07 16.38
C MET A 25 22.23 5.15 15.57
N GLN A 26 21.59 5.68 14.51
CA GLN A 26 22.14 6.73 13.66
C GLN A 26 22.27 8.06 14.41
N GLU A 27 21.22 8.47 15.12
CA GLU A 27 21.18 9.69 15.92
C GLU A 27 22.26 9.67 17.02
N LYS A 28 22.48 8.52 17.66
CA LYS A 28 23.52 8.36 18.69
C LYS A 28 24.92 8.15 18.12
N ARG A 29 25.06 7.88 16.82
CA ARG A 29 26.28 7.38 16.16
C ARG A 29 26.96 6.26 16.94
N GLN A 30 26.17 5.43 17.61
CA GLN A 30 26.63 4.32 18.44
C GLN A 30 25.76 3.11 18.17
N VAL A 31 26.42 1.98 17.88
CA VAL A 31 25.77 0.71 17.59
C VAL A 31 26.06 -0.23 18.76
N ALA A 32 25.11 -0.34 19.69
CA ALA A 32 25.21 -1.31 20.78
C ALA A 32 24.86 -2.71 20.25
N ASP A 33 25.73 -3.70 20.48
CA ASP A 33 25.59 -5.08 19.99
C ASP A 33 24.18 -5.68 20.17
N LEU A 34 23.58 -5.47 21.35
CA LEU A 34 22.25 -6.01 21.64
C LEU A 34 21.15 -5.32 20.82
N GLN A 35 21.23 -3.99 20.66
CA GLN A 35 20.28 -3.22 19.85
C GLN A 35 20.41 -3.59 18.37
N GLN A 36 21.65 -3.70 17.89
CA GLN A 36 21.95 -4.12 16.53
C GLN A 36 21.37 -5.50 16.20
N ARG A 37 21.57 -6.48 17.09
CA ARG A 37 21.03 -7.84 16.92
C ARG A 37 19.51 -7.85 16.90
N LYS A 38 18.85 -7.12 17.81
CA LYS A 38 17.39 -7.00 17.83
C LYS A 38 16.87 -6.37 16.53
N CYS A 39 17.48 -5.26 16.10
CA CYS A 39 17.13 -4.59 14.86
C CYS A 39 17.27 -5.52 13.65
N SER A 40 18.37 -6.25 13.56
CA SER A 40 18.62 -7.22 12.48
C SER A 40 17.55 -8.33 12.46
N VAL A 41 17.22 -8.91 13.61
CA VAL A 41 16.17 -9.95 13.69
C VAL A 41 14.81 -9.41 13.26
N ILE A 42 14.44 -8.20 13.68
CA ILE A 42 13.16 -7.58 13.29
C ILE A 42 13.14 -7.30 11.79
N PHE A 43 14.24 -6.81 11.22
CA PHE A 43 14.37 -6.59 9.78
C PHE A 43 14.28 -7.90 8.98
N ASP A 44 14.85 -9.00 9.49
CA ASP A 44 14.77 -10.32 8.85
C ASP A 44 13.34 -10.86 8.84
N ILE A 45 12.59 -10.60 9.91
CA ILE A 45 11.16 -10.90 9.96
C ILE A 45 10.42 -10.06 8.91
N SER A 46 10.69 -8.74 8.82
CA SER A 46 10.09 -7.89 7.78
C SER A 46 10.35 -8.43 6.37
N CYS A 47 11.59 -8.79 6.06
CA CYS A 47 11.95 -9.39 4.77
C CYS A 47 11.19 -10.69 4.51
N SER A 48 11.07 -11.55 5.52
CA SER A 48 10.36 -12.84 5.42
C SER A 48 8.86 -12.63 5.18
N LEU A 49 8.23 -11.69 5.89
CA LEU A 49 6.82 -11.35 5.69
C LEU A 49 6.56 -10.75 4.31
N ALA A 50 7.46 -9.89 3.81
CA ALA A 50 7.38 -9.36 2.45
C ALA A 50 7.48 -10.47 1.39
N ARG A 51 8.32 -11.49 1.62
CA ARG A 51 8.42 -12.68 0.74
C ARG A 51 7.17 -13.54 0.76
N ILE A 52 6.52 -13.69 1.92
CA ILE A 52 5.23 -14.39 2.00
C ILE A 52 4.15 -13.64 1.22
N LEU A 53 4.15 -12.30 1.29
CA LEU A 53 3.24 -11.49 0.47
C LEU A 53 3.54 -11.62 -1.02
N GLU A 54 4.80 -11.56 -1.44
CA GLU A 54 5.21 -11.83 -2.83
C GLU A 54 4.72 -13.19 -3.32
N PHE A 55 4.87 -14.24 -2.49
CA PHE A 55 4.36 -15.57 -2.81
C PHE A 55 2.83 -15.56 -2.99
N PHE A 56 2.09 -14.88 -2.12
CA PHE A 56 0.63 -14.80 -2.26
C PHE A 56 0.17 -14.01 -3.48
N THR A 57 0.84 -12.93 -3.85
CA THR A 57 0.48 -12.21 -5.06
C THR A 57 0.75 -13.02 -6.32
N ARG A 58 1.67 -13.99 -6.27
CA ARG A 58 1.91 -14.95 -7.35
C ARG A 58 0.88 -16.08 -7.38
N GLU A 59 0.64 -16.74 -6.25
CA GLU A 59 -0.14 -17.98 -6.21
C GLU A 59 -1.65 -17.75 -6.10
N ILE A 60 -2.06 -16.65 -5.47
CA ILE A 60 -3.47 -16.31 -5.24
C ILE A 60 -3.76 -14.84 -5.58
N PRO A 61 -3.43 -14.35 -6.80
CA PRO A 61 -3.59 -12.95 -7.18
C PRO A 61 -5.04 -12.45 -7.04
N HIS A 62 -6.02 -13.33 -7.24
CA HIS A 62 -7.44 -13.01 -7.08
C HIS A 62 -7.82 -12.53 -5.68
N ALA A 63 -7.06 -12.88 -4.64
CA ALA A 63 -7.29 -12.36 -3.29
C ALA A 63 -7.05 -10.84 -3.17
N PHE A 64 -6.32 -10.26 -4.13
CA PHE A 64 -6.02 -8.83 -4.24
C PHE A 64 -6.81 -8.19 -5.38
N LEU A 65 -6.93 -8.89 -6.52
CA LEU A 65 -7.52 -8.32 -7.73
C LEU A 65 -9.05 -8.48 -7.82
N MET A 66 -9.70 -9.33 -7.03
CA MET A 66 -11.15 -9.55 -7.14
C MET A 66 -11.89 -9.09 -5.87
N GLY A 67 -13.13 -8.65 -6.05
CA GLY A 67 -13.98 -8.18 -4.95
C GLY A 67 -13.57 -6.80 -4.45
N PRO A 68 -13.85 -6.44 -3.17
CA PRO A 68 -13.46 -5.15 -2.62
C PRO A 68 -11.95 -4.89 -2.75
N ASP A 69 -11.58 -3.70 -3.23
CA ASP A 69 -10.19 -3.27 -3.46
C ASP A 69 -9.33 -3.17 -2.19
N MET A 70 -9.93 -3.36 -1.01
CA MET A 70 -9.30 -3.17 0.30
C MET A 70 -7.95 -3.91 0.46
N ASN A 71 -7.84 -5.15 -0.04
CA ASN A 71 -6.57 -5.88 0.05
C ASN A 71 -5.51 -5.27 -0.86
N LEU A 72 -5.88 -4.86 -2.08
CA LEU A 72 -4.97 -4.23 -3.03
C LEU A 72 -4.55 -2.84 -2.54
N ARG A 73 -5.47 -2.04 -2.01
CA ARG A 73 -5.18 -0.74 -1.38
C ARG A 73 -4.17 -0.87 -0.25
N ARG A 74 -4.40 -1.81 0.66
CA ARG A 74 -3.49 -2.04 1.79
C ARG A 74 -2.13 -2.56 1.35
N LEU A 75 -2.09 -3.38 0.31
CA LEU A 75 -0.83 -3.85 -0.26
C LEU A 75 -0.07 -2.70 -0.93
N ALA A 76 -0.74 -1.85 -1.70
CA ALA A 76 -0.14 -0.67 -2.32
C ALA A 76 0.39 0.31 -1.26
N GLU A 77 -0.43 0.66 -0.26
CA GLU A 77 -0.03 1.45 0.91
C GLU A 77 1.22 0.87 1.58
N LEU A 78 1.27 -0.44 1.78
CA LEU A 78 2.39 -1.12 2.41
C LEU A 78 3.66 -1.09 1.55
N VAL A 79 3.55 -1.29 0.23
CA VAL A 79 4.67 -1.18 -0.70
C VAL A 79 5.26 0.24 -0.65
N VAL A 80 4.42 1.26 -0.76
CA VAL A 80 4.85 2.67 -0.73
C VAL A 80 5.46 3.02 0.63
N PHE A 81 4.84 2.57 1.71
CA PHE A 81 5.35 2.74 3.08
C PHE A 81 6.76 2.17 3.25
N ILE A 82 6.99 0.92 2.80
CA ILE A 82 8.30 0.28 2.91
C ILE A 82 9.32 0.99 2.02
N LEU A 83 8.98 1.33 0.78
CA LEU A 83 9.87 2.05 -0.12
C LEU A 83 10.32 3.38 0.51
N ASN A 84 9.38 4.15 1.04
CA ASN A 84 9.67 5.42 1.68
C ASN A 84 10.60 5.24 2.90
N HIS A 85 10.41 4.18 3.70
CA HIS A 85 11.30 3.87 4.82
C HIS A 85 12.74 3.54 4.39
N ILE A 86 12.90 2.74 3.33
CA ILE A 86 14.23 2.37 2.83
C ILE A 86 14.92 3.57 2.18
N ILE A 87 14.17 4.38 1.45
CA ILE A 87 14.68 5.58 0.79
C ILE A 87 15.14 6.64 1.80
N LEU A 88 14.37 6.85 2.87
CA LEU A 88 14.66 7.86 3.89
C LEU A 88 15.69 7.40 4.93
N ALA A 89 16.09 6.13 4.94
CA ALA A 89 17.19 5.67 5.78
C ALA A 89 18.46 6.41 5.34
N ALA A 90 18.83 7.44 6.11
CA ALA A 90 19.60 8.58 5.65
C ALA A 90 21.10 8.32 5.36
N ASP A 91 21.50 7.07 5.24
CA ASP A 91 22.82 6.64 4.78
C ASP A 91 22.76 5.14 4.46
N ALA A 92 22.86 4.77 3.18
CA ALA A 92 22.82 3.38 2.74
C ALA A 92 23.98 2.55 3.33
N GLU A 93 25.15 3.17 3.57
CA GLU A 93 26.27 2.49 4.23
C GLU A 93 25.98 2.27 5.72
N PHE A 94 25.39 3.25 6.39
CA PHE A 94 24.95 3.08 7.78
C PHE A 94 23.89 1.98 7.88
N PHE A 95 22.90 1.96 6.97
CA PHE A 95 21.86 0.94 6.94
C PHE A 95 22.44 -0.47 6.87
N ASP A 96 23.37 -0.71 5.93
CA ASP A 96 24.02 -2.02 5.79
C ASP A 96 24.96 -2.34 6.96
N MET A 97 25.66 -1.35 7.51
CA MET A 97 26.51 -1.52 8.69
C MET A 97 25.68 -1.90 9.93
N THR A 98 24.55 -1.22 10.16
CA THR A 98 23.64 -1.49 11.27
C THR A 98 23.01 -2.87 11.17
N LEU A 99 22.72 -3.34 9.97
CA LEU A 99 22.14 -4.68 9.77
C LEU A 99 23.21 -5.76 9.54
N ARG A 100 24.49 -5.44 9.73
CA ARG A 100 25.61 -6.37 9.51
C ARG A 100 25.57 -7.52 10.51
N ARG A 101 25.41 -8.74 10.00
CA ARG A 101 25.48 -9.98 10.80
C ARG A 101 26.92 -10.49 10.93
N PRO A 102 27.28 -11.18 12.03
CA PRO A 102 28.54 -11.90 12.12
C PRO A 102 28.60 -13.02 11.05
N GLY A 103 29.59 -12.97 10.16
CA GLY A 103 29.83 -14.03 9.16
C GLY A 103 29.12 -13.89 7.82
N GLN A 104 28.42 -12.78 7.54
CA GLN A 104 27.88 -12.55 6.20
C GLN A 104 28.96 -12.12 5.20
N HIS A 105 29.12 -12.91 4.13
CA HIS A 105 29.76 -12.49 2.90
C HIS A 105 28.82 -11.56 2.11
N GLN A 106 29.43 -10.59 1.42
CA GLN A 106 28.87 -9.38 0.80
C GLN A 106 27.86 -9.62 -0.36
N GLU A 107 27.33 -10.84 -0.53
CA GLU A 107 26.61 -11.23 -1.76
C GLU A 107 25.23 -10.56 -1.92
N LYS A 108 24.55 -10.18 -0.83
CA LYS A 108 23.26 -9.46 -0.88
C LYS A 108 23.25 -8.34 0.16
N THR A 109 23.03 -7.12 -0.30
CA THR A 109 22.79 -5.97 0.58
C THR A 109 21.46 -6.15 1.32
N ASN A 110 21.32 -5.56 2.50
CA ASN A 110 20.08 -5.70 3.27
C ASN A 110 18.91 -5.04 2.54
N CYS A 111 19.15 -3.94 1.82
CA CYS A 111 18.16 -3.33 0.94
C CYS A 111 17.67 -4.31 -0.13
N THR A 112 18.55 -5.10 -0.74
CA THR A 112 18.15 -6.10 -1.74
C THR A 112 17.16 -7.13 -1.16
N MET A 113 17.32 -7.52 0.11
CA MET A 113 16.46 -8.52 0.75
C MET A 113 14.99 -8.06 0.83
N ILE A 114 14.78 -6.75 1.06
CA ILE A 114 13.44 -6.17 1.20
C ILE A 114 12.91 -5.58 -0.11
N LEU A 115 13.75 -5.02 -0.99
CA LEU A 115 13.29 -4.44 -2.26
C LEU A 115 12.85 -5.50 -3.26
N ALA A 116 13.56 -6.62 -3.33
CA ALA A 116 13.23 -7.71 -4.25
C ALA A 116 11.78 -8.22 -4.12
N PRO A 117 11.25 -8.53 -2.92
CA PRO A 117 9.85 -8.92 -2.80
C PRO A 117 8.87 -7.80 -3.17
N LEU A 118 9.21 -6.51 -2.99
CA LEU A 118 8.32 -5.42 -3.42
C LEU A 118 8.20 -5.36 -4.94
N VAL A 119 9.32 -5.50 -5.66
CA VAL A 119 9.32 -5.61 -7.13
C VAL A 119 8.51 -6.84 -7.55
N GLY A 120 8.76 -7.99 -6.91
CA GLY A 120 7.99 -9.21 -7.18
C GLY A 120 6.49 -9.02 -6.97
N ILE A 121 6.08 -8.36 -5.89
CA ILE A 121 4.69 -8.03 -5.59
C ILE A 121 4.05 -7.24 -6.73
N ILE A 122 4.66 -6.14 -7.17
CA ILE A 122 4.12 -5.28 -8.23
C ILE A 122 3.97 -6.09 -9.53
N LEU A 123 5.04 -6.79 -9.92
CA LEU A 123 5.07 -7.55 -11.17
C LEU A 123 4.08 -8.72 -11.18
N ASN A 124 3.94 -9.45 -10.07
CA ASN A 124 2.97 -10.54 -9.96
C ASN A 124 1.53 -10.04 -10.19
N LEU A 125 1.20 -8.87 -9.65
CA LEU A 125 -0.12 -8.27 -9.83
C LEU A 125 -0.33 -7.79 -11.26
N MET A 126 0.67 -7.16 -11.89
CA MET A 126 0.59 -6.73 -13.29
C MET A 126 0.42 -7.90 -14.26
N GLU A 127 1.23 -8.95 -14.10
CA GLU A 127 1.17 -10.18 -14.90
C GLU A 127 -0.19 -10.85 -14.78
N SER A 128 -0.75 -10.87 -13.57
CA SER A 128 -2.08 -11.43 -13.32
C SER A 128 -3.19 -10.56 -13.90
N SER A 129 -3.05 -9.23 -13.87
CA SER A 129 -4.08 -8.30 -14.38
C SER A 129 -4.21 -8.34 -15.90
N SER A 130 -3.10 -8.61 -16.61
CA SER A 130 -3.06 -8.67 -18.08
C SER A 130 -3.56 -10.00 -18.67
N THR A 131 -3.48 -11.09 -17.91
CA THR A 131 -3.83 -12.44 -18.38
C THR A 131 -5.31 -12.78 -18.21
N SER A 132 -5.99 -12.15 -17.25
CA SER A 132 -7.40 -12.40 -16.98
C SER A 132 -8.30 -11.43 -17.74
N GLY A 133 -9.04 -11.94 -18.75
CA GLY A 133 -10.08 -11.21 -19.48
C GLY A 133 -11.35 -10.88 -18.66
N HIS A 134 -11.25 -10.86 -17.33
CA HIS A 134 -12.37 -10.63 -16.44
C HIS A 134 -12.55 -9.14 -16.17
N ARG A 135 -13.71 -8.59 -16.54
CA ARG A 135 -14.07 -7.17 -16.42
C ARG A 135 -14.17 -6.64 -14.98
N GLU A 136 -14.02 -7.52 -13.99
CA GLU A 136 -14.28 -7.24 -12.56
C GLU A 136 -12.99 -7.08 -11.74
N LEU A 137 -11.82 -6.99 -12.39
CA LEU A 137 -10.56 -6.86 -11.69
C LEU A 137 -10.37 -5.43 -11.15
N ASN A 138 -9.93 -5.34 -9.91
CA ASN A 138 -9.37 -4.12 -9.35
C ASN A 138 -8.11 -3.77 -10.15
N ASP A 139 -8.12 -2.62 -10.80
CA ASP A 139 -6.99 -2.16 -11.60
C ASP A 139 -5.85 -1.69 -10.69
N VAL A 140 -4.68 -2.31 -10.85
CA VAL A 140 -3.50 -2.06 -10.00
C VAL A 140 -3.05 -0.62 -10.13
N ILE A 141 -2.94 -0.11 -11.35
CA ILE A 141 -2.52 1.27 -11.60
C ILE A 141 -3.48 2.24 -10.94
N THR A 142 -4.79 2.06 -11.12
CA THR A 142 -5.84 2.90 -10.55
C THR A 142 -5.74 2.97 -9.04
N VAL A 143 -5.45 1.85 -8.37
CA VAL A 143 -5.24 1.86 -6.92
C VAL A 143 -4.02 2.72 -6.56
N PHE A 144 -2.88 2.54 -7.22
CA PHE A 144 -1.69 3.35 -6.96
C PHE A 144 -1.92 4.85 -7.26
N THR A 145 -2.60 5.19 -8.37
CA THR A 145 -2.86 6.59 -8.75
C THR A 145 -3.90 7.26 -7.84
N SER A 146 -4.76 6.49 -7.20
CA SER A 146 -5.74 7.01 -6.23
C SER A 146 -5.18 7.31 -4.84
N MET A 147 -3.86 7.18 -4.66
CA MET A 147 -3.20 7.48 -3.39
C MET A 147 -2.73 8.94 -3.36
N ASP A 148 -2.89 9.61 -2.23
CA ASP A 148 -2.57 11.04 -2.01
C ASP A 148 -1.05 11.32 -1.91
N CYS A 149 -0.21 10.59 -2.65
CA CYS A 149 1.26 10.71 -2.59
C CYS A 149 1.96 10.37 -3.92
N PRO A 150 1.52 10.93 -5.07
CA PRO A 150 2.05 10.55 -6.38
C PRO A 150 3.56 10.76 -6.52
N ALA A 151 4.10 11.84 -5.95
CA ALA A 151 5.53 12.12 -5.95
C ALA A 151 6.34 11.04 -5.21
N THR A 152 5.85 10.57 -4.06
CA THR A 152 6.49 9.50 -3.28
C THR A 152 6.48 8.18 -4.06
N ILE A 153 5.38 7.86 -4.72
CA ILE A 153 5.25 6.65 -5.54
C ILE A 153 6.22 6.71 -6.72
N HIS A 154 6.21 7.82 -7.46
CA HIS A 154 7.11 8.03 -8.60
C HIS A 154 8.58 7.90 -8.17
N PHE A 155 8.98 8.57 -7.09
CA PHE A 155 10.35 8.46 -6.57
C PHE A 155 10.69 7.04 -6.13
N GLY A 156 9.75 6.33 -5.50
CA GLY A 156 9.91 4.92 -5.12
C GLY A 156 10.14 4.00 -6.32
N LEU A 157 9.36 4.17 -7.39
CA LEU A 157 9.52 3.40 -8.63
C LEU A 157 10.85 3.72 -9.32
N GLN A 158 11.23 5.00 -9.38
CA GLN A 158 12.53 5.42 -9.92
C GLN A 158 13.70 4.83 -9.11
N TYR A 159 13.58 4.81 -7.78
CA TYR A 159 14.57 4.18 -6.92
C TYR A 159 14.71 2.68 -7.25
N LEU A 160 13.59 1.95 -7.41
CA LEU A 160 13.62 0.54 -7.79
C LEU A 160 14.26 0.30 -9.16
N LEU A 161 13.97 1.14 -10.15
CA LEU A 161 14.52 1.03 -11.51
C LEU A 161 16.02 1.35 -11.57
N SER A 162 16.47 2.32 -10.78
CA SER A 162 17.88 2.71 -10.68
C SER A 162 18.72 1.80 -9.78
N TYR A 163 18.08 0.91 -9.02
CA TYR A 163 18.76 0.03 -8.08
C TYR A 163 19.68 -0.97 -8.79
N ASN A 164 20.85 -1.24 -8.21
CA ASN A 164 21.80 -2.18 -8.79
C ASN A 164 21.38 -3.64 -8.52
N TRP A 165 20.62 -4.21 -9.45
CA TRP A 165 20.11 -5.58 -9.36
C TRP A 165 21.11 -6.68 -9.79
N SER A 166 22.33 -6.34 -10.20
CA SER A 166 23.29 -7.29 -10.80
C SER A 166 23.59 -8.54 -9.94
N ASN A 167 23.45 -8.44 -8.62
CA ASN A 167 23.66 -9.54 -7.68
C ASN A 167 22.46 -10.49 -7.52
N VAL A 168 21.29 -10.14 -8.05
CA VAL A 168 20.03 -10.91 -7.89
C VAL A 168 19.43 -11.30 -9.22
N LEU A 169 19.34 -10.33 -10.12
CA LEU A 169 18.72 -10.45 -11.42
C LEU A 169 19.80 -10.86 -12.42
N ARG A 170 19.90 -12.17 -12.68
CA ARG A 170 20.78 -12.73 -13.72
C ARG A 170 19.93 -13.29 -14.85
N GLY A 171 20.26 -12.92 -16.08
CA GLY A 171 19.66 -13.44 -17.31
C GLY A 171 18.43 -12.67 -17.83
N ASP A 172 17.98 -13.03 -19.03
CA ASP A 172 16.99 -12.27 -19.80
C ASP A 172 15.63 -12.12 -19.11
N ALA A 173 15.20 -13.15 -18.36
CA ALA A 173 13.95 -13.11 -17.60
C ALA A 173 13.92 -11.98 -16.57
N SER A 174 15.09 -11.56 -16.08
CA SER A 174 15.20 -10.49 -15.11
C SER A 174 15.18 -9.09 -15.74
N LEU A 175 15.71 -8.96 -16.96
CA LEU A 175 15.60 -7.74 -17.76
C LEU A 175 14.15 -7.50 -18.20
N ALA A 176 13.44 -8.55 -18.61
CA ALA A 176 12.02 -8.47 -18.96
C ALA A 176 11.17 -7.97 -17.78
N LYS A 177 11.49 -8.41 -16.55
CA LYS A 177 10.83 -7.95 -15.33
C LYS A 177 11.08 -6.47 -15.05
N LEU A 178 12.31 -5.99 -15.25
CA LEU A 178 12.63 -4.57 -15.09
C LEU A 178 11.93 -3.71 -16.15
N ALA A 179 11.85 -4.17 -17.39
CA ALA A 179 11.11 -3.48 -18.45
C ALA A 179 9.61 -3.36 -18.14
N GLN A 180 9.00 -4.40 -17.56
CA GLN A 180 7.60 -4.31 -17.09
C GLN A 180 7.43 -3.29 -15.97
N LEU A 181 8.37 -3.22 -15.02
CA LEU A 181 8.33 -2.21 -13.96
C LEU A 181 8.50 -0.79 -14.52
N GLU A 182 9.33 -0.63 -15.56
CA GLU A 182 9.53 0.65 -16.25
C GLU A 182 8.26 1.10 -16.96
N GLU A 183 7.57 0.19 -17.65
CA GLU A 183 6.27 0.44 -18.28
C GLU A 183 5.22 0.87 -17.25
N PHE A 184 5.15 0.17 -16.10
CA PHE A 184 4.27 0.55 -14.99
C PHE A 184 4.55 1.97 -14.50
N SER A 185 5.82 2.29 -14.29
CA SER A 185 6.25 3.61 -13.82
C SER A 185 5.89 4.72 -14.81
N HIS A 186 6.06 4.46 -16.11
CA HIS A 186 5.71 5.43 -17.15
C HIS A 186 4.20 5.65 -17.23
N TYR A 187 3.40 4.58 -17.16
CA TYR A 187 1.95 4.68 -17.20
C TYR A 187 1.38 5.39 -15.96
N PHE A 188 1.92 5.08 -14.78
CA PHE A 188 1.61 5.80 -13.54
C PHE A 188 1.86 7.30 -13.69
N MET A 189 3.06 7.69 -14.15
CA MET A 189 3.44 9.10 -14.31
C MET A 189 2.55 9.82 -15.32
N HIS A 190 2.22 9.18 -16.43
CA HIS A 190 1.33 9.74 -17.44
C HIS A 190 -0.05 10.07 -16.86
N ILE A 191 -0.65 9.14 -16.10
CA ILE A 191 -1.97 9.36 -15.49
C ILE A 191 -1.90 10.51 -14.46
N THR A 192 -0.90 10.50 -13.56
CA THR A 192 -0.81 11.51 -12.51
C THR A 192 -0.56 12.91 -13.06
N MET A 193 0.27 13.05 -14.11
CA MET A 193 0.50 14.35 -14.75
C MET A 193 -0.74 14.88 -15.49
N SER A 194 -1.55 13.99 -16.06
CA SER A 194 -2.80 14.37 -16.73
C SER A 194 -3.92 14.77 -15.76
N ALA A 195 -3.86 14.30 -14.51
CA ALA A 195 -4.80 14.68 -13.46
C ALA A 195 -4.51 16.10 -12.94
N ASP A 196 -3.24 16.41 -12.64
CA ASP A 196 -2.81 17.74 -12.16
C ASP A 196 -3.18 18.89 -13.12
N GLY A 197 -3.23 18.61 -14.43
CA GLY A 197 -3.58 19.62 -15.44
C GLY A 197 -5.07 19.99 -15.52
N ASN A 198 -5.96 19.21 -14.88
CA ASN A 198 -7.41 19.40 -14.99
C ASN A 198 -8.06 19.96 -13.71
N GLU A 199 -7.32 20.15 -12.62
CA GLU A 199 -7.89 20.61 -11.34
C GLU A 199 -8.11 22.13 -11.24
N GLU A 200 -7.71 22.93 -12.25
CA GLU A 200 -7.90 24.40 -12.21
C GLU A 200 -9.31 24.89 -12.66
N GLN A 201 -10.26 24.01 -13.00
CA GLN A 201 -11.62 24.43 -13.41
C GLN A 201 -12.72 23.61 -12.70
N GLY A 202 -12.92 23.91 -11.42
CA GLY A 202 -13.97 23.27 -10.62
C GLY A 202 -14.35 24.02 -9.34
N PHE A 203 -14.42 25.35 -9.35
CA PHE A 203 -15.12 26.08 -8.28
C PHE A 203 -16.62 25.85 -8.47
N SER A 204 -17.15 24.74 -7.96
CA SER A 204 -18.57 24.43 -8.06
C SER A 204 -19.11 23.80 -6.78
N THR A 205 -19.94 24.64 -6.16
CA THR A 205 -20.97 24.40 -5.16
C THR A 205 -20.49 24.02 -3.77
N ALA A 206 -20.90 24.85 -2.81
CA ALA A 206 -20.97 24.53 -1.39
C ALA A 206 -21.61 23.16 -1.20
N SER A 207 -20.80 22.11 -1.18
CA SER A 207 -21.21 20.79 -0.72
C SER A 207 -21.31 20.89 0.80
N ASN A 208 -22.51 20.66 1.33
CA ASN A 208 -22.76 20.59 2.76
C ASN A 208 -21.66 19.76 3.44
N GLU A 209 -20.84 20.40 4.28
CA GLU A 209 -19.80 19.74 5.08
C GLU A 209 -20.36 18.58 5.93
N GLU A 210 -21.69 18.55 6.14
CA GLU A 210 -22.42 17.52 6.89
C GLU A 210 -22.36 16.12 6.25
N ASP A 211 -22.15 16.00 4.94
CA ASP A 211 -22.12 14.69 4.27
C ASP A 211 -20.71 14.10 4.15
N ASN A 212 -19.63 14.83 4.46
CA ASN A 212 -18.28 14.27 4.39
C ASN A 212 -18.02 13.28 5.54
N CYS A 213 -17.25 12.22 5.27
CA CYS A 213 -16.84 11.27 6.28
C CYS A 213 -15.89 11.93 7.27
N CYS A 214 -16.33 12.07 8.52
CA CYS A 214 -15.53 12.65 9.60
C CYS A 214 -14.32 11.80 10.04
N ILE A 215 -14.10 10.63 9.42
CA ILE A 215 -12.93 9.77 9.69
C ILE A 215 -11.80 10.04 8.71
N CYS A 216 -12.09 10.16 7.41
CA CYS A 216 -11.07 10.44 6.39
C CYS A 216 -11.08 11.87 5.88
N TYR A 217 -12.17 12.61 6.07
CA TYR A 217 -12.43 13.95 5.52
C TYR A 217 -12.35 14.07 3.98
N ASN A 218 -12.19 12.95 3.27
CA ASN A 218 -11.92 12.90 1.83
C ASN A 218 -13.04 12.24 1.01
N SER A 219 -13.98 11.56 1.65
CA SER A 219 -15.04 10.81 0.95
C SER A 219 -16.38 11.05 1.62
N ASP A 220 -17.47 10.88 0.89
CA ASP A 220 -18.82 11.03 1.44
C ASP A 220 -19.15 9.96 2.49
N SER A 221 -19.98 10.31 3.46
CA SER A 221 -20.57 9.43 4.47
C SER A 221 -21.66 8.55 3.84
N ASP A 222 -21.25 7.71 2.89
CA ASP A 222 -22.08 6.87 2.03
C ASP A 222 -22.61 5.59 2.69
N THR A 223 -22.37 5.39 3.99
CA THR A 223 -22.62 4.10 4.65
C THR A 223 -23.17 4.28 6.06
N THR A 224 -24.13 3.43 6.44
CA THR A 224 -24.76 3.36 7.77
C THR A 224 -24.43 2.03 8.47
N PHE A 225 -24.21 2.06 9.79
CA PHE A 225 -23.88 0.87 10.58
C PHE A 225 -25.06 0.40 11.42
N GLU A 226 -25.31 -0.90 11.45
CA GLU A 226 -26.36 -1.49 12.29
C GLU A 226 -25.79 -2.12 13.57
N PRO A 227 -26.42 -1.95 14.75
CA PRO A 227 -27.72 -1.32 15.01
C PRO A 227 -27.63 0.16 15.46
N CYS A 228 -26.45 0.76 15.48
CA CYS A 228 -26.27 2.09 16.09
C CYS A 228 -26.56 3.28 15.15
N HIS A 229 -26.81 3.01 13.86
CA HIS A 229 -27.12 3.95 12.79
C HIS A 229 -26.13 5.11 12.60
N HIS A 230 -24.91 5.00 13.13
CA HIS A 230 -23.83 5.95 12.80
C HIS A 230 -23.41 5.80 11.33
N ARG A 231 -22.84 6.88 10.77
CA ARG A 231 -22.43 6.96 9.37
C ARG A 231 -20.93 7.24 9.20
N SER A 232 -20.35 6.72 8.13
CA SER A 232 -19.02 7.08 7.60
C SER A 232 -18.96 6.69 6.13
N CYS A 233 -17.84 6.94 5.45
CA CYS A 233 -17.59 6.31 4.15
C CYS A 233 -17.39 4.80 4.32
N TYR A 234 -17.70 4.04 3.27
CA TYR A 234 -17.57 2.59 3.22
C TYR A 234 -16.14 2.14 3.47
N GLY A 235 -15.16 2.87 2.92
CA GLY A 235 -13.74 2.56 3.05
C GLY A 235 -13.26 2.56 4.51
N CYS A 236 -13.63 3.59 5.28
CA CYS A 236 -13.25 3.70 6.68
C CYS A 236 -13.84 2.56 7.52
N ILE A 237 -15.16 2.34 7.45
CA ILE A 237 -15.80 1.29 8.26
C ILE A 237 -15.31 -0.10 7.90
N THR A 238 -15.19 -0.42 6.61
CA THR A 238 -14.72 -1.75 6.21
C THR A 238 -13.28 -2.00 6.63
N ARG A 239 -12.39 -1.00 6.54
CA ARG A 239 -11.02 -1.11 7.03
C ARG A 239 -10.96 -1.31 8.54
N HIS A 240 -11.77 -0.59 9.30
CA HIS A 240 -11.83 -0.72 10.76
C HIS A 240 -12.32 -2.07 11.24
N LEU A 241 -13.35 -2.60 10.60
CA LEU A 241 -13.92 -3.91 10.91
C LEU A 241 -12.91 -5.06 10.71
N LEU A 242 -11.81 -4.84 9.98
CA LEU A 242 -10.73 -5.82 9.91
C LEU A 242 -10.06 -6.06 11.27
N ASN A 243 -10.03 -5.06 12.15
CA ASN A 243 -9.35 -5.11 13.45
C ASN A 243 -10.31 -5.03 14.64
N SER A 244 -11.46 -4.36 14.50
CA SER A 244 -12.42 -4.17 15.58
C SER A 244 -13.84 -4.27 15.06
N GLN A 245 -14.63 -5.20 15.59
CA GLN A 245 -16.03 -5.42 15.22
C GLN A 245 -17.00 -4.43 15.91
N ARG A 246 -16.52 -3.23 16.26
CA ARG A 246 -17.27 -2.23 17.04
C ARG A 246 -17.32 -0.91 16.31
N CYS A 247 -18.39 -0.15 16.50
CA CYS A 247 -18.55 1.18 15.92
C CYS A 247 -17.52 2.15 16.48
N PHE A 248 -16.92 2.98 15.61
CA PHE A 248 -15.98 4.04 15.99
C PHE A 248 -16.53 5.00 17.06
N PHE A 249 -17.82 5.33 16.92
CA PHE A 249 -18.43 6.46 17.62
C PHE A 249 -18.99 6.06 18.99
N CYS A 250 -19.68 4.91 19.05
CA CYS A 250 -20.38 4.48 20.26
C CYS A 250 -19.90 3.15 20.83
N ASN A 251 -18.92 2.49 20.19
CA ASN A 251 -18.36 1.21 20.63
C ASN A 251 -19.37 0.01 20.65
N ALA A 252 -20.58 0.20 20.12
CA ALA A 252 -21.56 -0.87 19.89
C ALA A 252 -21.02 -1.89 18.88
N VAL A 253 -21.36 -3.16 19.03
CA VAL A 253 -20.96 -4.20 18.05
C VAL A 253 -21.66 -3.92 16.73
N VAL A 254 -20.90 -3.83 15.64
CA VAL A 254 -21.45 -3.62 14.30
C VAL A 254 -21.85 -4.98 13.74
N THR A 255 -23.12 -5.11 13.40
CA THR A 255 -23.72 -6.35 12.89
C THR A 255 -23.83 -6.37 11.37
N SER A 256 -24.08 -5.21 10.75
CA SER A 256 -24.06 -5.05 9.30
C SER A 256 -23.70 -3.61 8.90
N VAL A 257 -23.31 -3.46 7.65
CA VAL A 257 -22.85 -2.20 7.05
C VAL A 257 -23.59 -2.04 5.73
N THR A 258 -24.40 -0.98 5.61
CA THR A 258 -25.30 -0.77 4.48
C THR A 258 -24.92 0.51 3.75
N ARG A 259 -24.62 0.43 2.45
CA ARG A 259 -24.40 1.62 1.62
C ARG A 259 -25.72 2.34 1.40
N ILE A 260 -25.69 3.65 1.55
CA ILE A 260 -26.81 4.54 1.28
C ILE A 260 -26.86 4.70 -0.23
N ALA A 261 -27.86 4.11 -0.89
CA ALA A 261 -28.06 4.32 -2.31
C ALA A 261 -28.38 5.81 -2.53
N ASP A 262 -27.67 6.46 -3.46
CA ASP A 262 -27.92 7.85 -3.82
C ASP A 262 -29.38 8.01 -4.27
N SER A 263 -30.23 8.50 -3.37
CA SER A 263 -31.62 8.85 -3.65
C SER A 263 -31.74 10.17 -4.44
N ARG A 264 -30.71 10.55 -5.21
CA ARG A 264 -30.69 11.76 -6.05
C ARG A 264 -31.28 11.56 -7.46
N ILE A 265 -31.91 10.42 -7.75
CA ILE A 265 -32.53 10.13 -9.07
C ILE A 265 -34.07 10.09 -9.06
N GLU A 266 -34.76 10.12 -7.91
CA GLU A 266 -36.25 9.99 -7.87
C GLU A 266 -37.04 11.30 -7.68
N SER A 267 -36.47 12.48 -7.94
CA SER A 267 -37.21 13.76 -7.89
C SER A 267 -37.35 14.49 -9.23
N ARG A 268 -37.16 13.81 -10.37
CA ARG A 268 -37.70 14.27 -11.65
C ARG A 268 -39.01 13.55 -11.94
N SER A 269 -40.08 14.05 -11.33
CA SER A 269 -41.45 13.74 -11.75
C SER A 269 -41.56 13.92 -13.27
N PRO A 270 -42.18 12.98 -14.01
CA PRO A 270 -42.51 13.24 -15.40
C PRO A 270 -43.55 14.34 -15.42
N LEU A 271 -43.25 15.43 -16.14
CA LEU A 271 -44.29 16.30 -16.65
C LEU A 271 -45.27 15.41 -17.44
N ALA A 272 -46.49 15.31 -16.92
CA ALA A 272 -47.64 14.76 -17.64
C ALA A 272 -47.99 15.70 -18.83
N PRO A 273 -48.73 15.19 -19.82
CA PRO A 273 -48.48 15.37 -21.26
C PRO A 273 -48.66 16.79 -21.80
#